data_AF-A0A377UYF0-F1
#
_entry.id   AF-A0A377UYF0-F1
#
_cell.length_a   1.000
_cell.length_b   1.000
_cell.length_c   1.000
_cell.angle_alpha   90.00
_cell.angle_beta   90.00
_cell.angle_gamma   90.00
#
_symmetry.space_group_name_H-M   'P 1'
#
loop_
_entity.id
_entity.type
_entity.pdbx_description
1 polymer ?
#
loop_
_entity_poly.entity_id
_entity_poly.type
_entity_poly.pdbx_seq_one_letter_code
_entity_poly.pdbx_strand_id
1 'polypeptide(L)'
;MKAQKPGLHPRNRHHQRYDLPALCQAHPDLQGYITLNPLGEQTIDFANPQAVKALNKALLAHFYAVKHWDIPDGFLCPPVPGRADYIHHLADLLAGDSGEVPKDATILDIGTGANLIYPLIGAHEYGWRFTGSEINPQAFASAQAIINGNPGLTRQIRLRRQKESQAIFHGVIHKNETYDATLCNPPFHDSAESARAGGERKRRNLGLGAESGLNFGGQQQELWCEGGEVAFISQMIRESQAFARQVKWFTSLVSRGDNLPPLYRLLTEVGAVKVVKKEMARGKSKVAFSPGALWTTPNAVVHSNATRRPGCRRPASAAAARSVPAREPRRDRSAFSPGCRGQNAPSTASAAG
;
A
#
# COMPACT_ATOMS: atom_id res chain seq x y z
N MET A 1 -2.75 -5.67 34.45
CA MET A 1 -2.36 -5.85 33.04
C MET A 1 -3.22 -4.92 32.19
N LYS A 2 -2.63 -4.06 31.35
CA LYS A 2 -3.39 -3.15 30.48
C LYS A 2 -4.13 -3.96 29.41
N ALA A 3 -5.45 -3.81 29.29
CA ALA A 3 -6.27 -4.54 28.33
C ALA A 3 -5.78 -4.30 26.89
N GLN A 4 -5.51 -5.37 26.14
CA GLN A 4 -5.12 -5.32 24.73
C GLN A 4 -6.37 -5.13 23.85
N LYS A 5 -6.29 -4.27 22.85
CA LYS A 5 -7.30 -4.17 21.79
C LYS A 5 -7.16 -5.42 20.89
N PRO A 6 -8.18 -6.29 20.81
CA PRO A 6 -8.10 -7.46 19.94
C PRO A 6 -8.00 -7.04 18.46
N GLY A 7 -7.16 -7.73 17.71
CA GLY A 7 -7.19 -7.74 16.24
C GLY A 7 -6.16 -6.89 15.49
N LEU A 8 -5.35 -6.07 16.17
CA LEU A 8 -4.22 -5.37 15.53
C LEU A 8 -2.98 -6.26 15.42
N HIS A 9 -2.14 -5.99 14.43
CA HIS A 9 -0.91 -6.72 14.14
C HIS A 9 0.07 -6.70 15.34
N PRO A 10 0.69 -7.82 15.77
CA PRO A 10 1.57 -7.93 16.95
C PRO A 10 2.60 -6.81 17.18
N ARG A 11 3.20 -6.29 16.10
CA ARG A 11 4.18 -5.18 16.09
C ARG A 11 3.58 -3.76 16.26
N ASN A 12 2.26 -3.63 16.27
CA ASN A 12 1.59 -2.34 16.31
C ASN A 12 1.63 -1.74 17.74
N ARG A 13 2.21 -0.55 17.85
CA ARG A 13 2.43 0.16 19.13
C ARG A 13 1.13 0.52 19.85
N HIS A 14 -0.01 0.50 19.15
CA HIS A 14 -1.30 1.01 19.63
C HIS A 14 -2.23 -0.05 20.22
N HIS A 15 -1.68 -1.20 20.61
CA HIS A 15 -2.43 -2.32 21.20
C HIS A 15 -3.05 -2.00 22.55
N GLN A 16 -2.48 -1.04 23.28
CA GLN A 16 -2.95 -0.68 24.61
C GLN A 16 -3.90 0.53 24.54
N ARG A 17 -4.54 0.82 25.68
CA ARG A 17 -5.16 2.14 25.89
C ARG A 17 -4.08 3.22 25.83
N TYR A 18 -4.45 4.40 25.32
CA TYR A 18 -3.52 5.51 25.19
C TYR A 18 -3.10 6.03 26.56
N ASP A 19 -1.80 6.25 26.72
CA ASP A 19 -1.24 6.94 27.88
C ASP A 19 -1.39 8.45 27.65
N LEU A 20 -2.59 8.98 27.95
CA LEU A 20 -2.90 10.40 27.70
C LEU A 20 -1.92 11.36 28.38
N PRO A 21 -1.44 11.12 29.63
CA PRO A 21 -0.38 11.94 30.22
C PRO A 21 0.89 11.98 29.38
N ALA A 22 1.39 10.83 28.91
CA ALA A 22 2.58 10.77 28.06
C ALA A 22 2.34 11.44 26.69
N LEU A 23 1.13 11.34 26.15
CA LEU A 23 0.75 12.01 24.91
C LEU A 23 0.66 13.54 25.07
N CYS A 24 0.16 14.05 26.19
CA CYS A 24 0.16 15.47 26.50
C CYS A 24 1.58 16.02 26.69
N GLN A 25 2.53 15.22 27.19
CA GLN A 25 3.94 15.64 27.20
C GLN A 25 4.51 15.78 25.79
N ALA A 26 4.13 14.89 24.87
CA ALA A 26 4.56 14.96 23.48
C ALA A 26 3.86 16.08 22.69
N HIS A 27 2.61 16.41 23.02
CA HIS A 27 1.83 17.46 22.40
C HIS A 27 0.88 18.12 23.43
N PRO A 28 1.31 19.23 24.08
CA PRO A 28 0.57 19.86 25.18
C PRO A 28 -0.85 20.29 24.85
N ASP A 29 -1.12 20.70 23.61
CA ASP A 29 -2.46 21.14 23.18
C ASP A 29 -3.54 20.05 23.33
N LEU A 30 -3.14 18.76 23.37
CA LEU A 30 -4.07 17.66 23.64
C LEU A 30 -4.77 17.80 24.99
N GLN A 31 -4.13 18.45 25.98
CA GLN A 31 -4.68 18.63 27.32
C GLN A 31 -6.04 19.34 27.30
N GLY A 32 -6.23 20.30 26.38
CA GLY A 32 -7.48 21.05 26.24
C GLY A 32 -8.65 20.23 25.71
N TYR A 33 -8.38 19.00 25.23
CA TYR A 33 -9.39 18.10 24.66
C TYR A 33 -9.65 16.86 25.52
N ILE A 34 -8.95 16.71 26.65
CA ILE A 34 -9.19 15.60 27.58
C ILE A 34 -10.53 15.81 28.30
N THR A 35 -11.36 14.78 28.27
CA THR A 35 -12.62 14.67 29.01
C THR A 35 -12.67 13.34 29.75
N LEU A 36 -13.74 13.09 30.50
CA LEU A 36 -13.99 11.82 31.16
C LEU A 36 -15.09 11.05 30.42
N ASN A 37 -14.93 9.73 30.31
CA ASN A 37 -15.99 8.85 29.86
C ASN A 37 -17.02 8.62 30.99
N PRO A 38 -18.17 7.96 30.74
CA PRO A 38 -19.17 7.70 31.79
C PRO A 38 -18.68 6.86 32.97
N LEU A 39 -17.53 6.19 32.85
CA LEU A 39 -16.88 5.43 33.92
C LEU A 39 -15.83 6.25 34.68
N GLY A 40 -15.70 7.55 34.39
CA GLY A 40 -14.72 8.45 35.02
C GLY A 40 -13.28 8.31 34.50
N GLU A 41 -13.06 7.57 33.41
CA GLU A 41 -11.73 7.40 32.82
C GLU A 41 -11.43 8.52 31.81
N GLN A 42 -10.18 8.99 31.78
CA GLN A 42 -9.75 10.00 30.80
C GLN A 42 -9.87 9.48 29.36
N THR A 43 -10.43 10.32 28.50
CA THR A 43 -10.64 10.10 27.07
C THR A 43 -10.61 11.44 26.34
N ILE A 44 -10.83 11.42 25.03
CA ILE A 44 -11.24 12.59 24.25
C ILE A 44 -12.65 12.39 23.71
N ASP A 45 -13.28 13.48 23.26
CA ASP A 45 -14.45 13.39 22.42
C ASP A 45 -14.05 13.04 20.98
N PHE A 46 -14.28 11.79 20.58
CA PHE A 46 -14.03 11.33 19.20
C PHE A 46 -15.01 11.91 18.19
N ALA A 47 -16.07 12.61 18.64
CA ALA A 47 -16.94 13.38 17.80
C ALA A 47 -16.46 14.83 17.56
N ASN A 48 -15.34 15.24 18.17
CA ASN A 48 -14.73 16.55 17.92
C ASN A 48 -13.53 16.40 16.96
N PRO A 49 -13.60 16.94 15.73
CA PRO A 49 -12.50 16.84 14.75
C PRO A 49 -11.17 17.41 15.25
N GLN A 50 -11.20 18.49 16.03
CA GLN A 50 -10.00 19.12 16.58
C GLN A 50 -9.38 18.25 17.67
N ALA A 51 -10.19 17.62 18.52
CA ALA A 51 -9.71 16.65 19.51
C ALA A 51 -9.05 15.43 18.84
N VAL A 52 -9.65 14.91 17.76
CA VAL A 52 -9.09 13.79 16.98
C VAL A 52 -7.78 14.21 16.29
N LYS A 53 -7.71 15.41 15.73
CA LYS A 53 -6.49 15.97 15.13
C LYS A 53 -5.38 16.14 16.17
N ALA A 54 -5.69 16.69 17.35
CA ALA A 54 -4.73 16.84 18.46
C ALA A 54 -4.23 15.48 18.98
N LEU A 55 -5.12 14.49 19.11
CA LEU A 55 -4.71 13.13 19.49
C LEU A 55 -3.77 12.52 18.45
N ASN A 56 -4.07 12.66 17.16
CA ASN A 56 -3.21 12.15 16.10
C ASN A 56 -1.84 12.85 16.07
N LYS A 57 -1.77 14.17 16.27
CA LYS A 57 -0.50 14.90 16.47
C LYS A 57 0.31 14.30 17.61
N ALA A 58 -0.33 14.08 18.76
CA ALA A 58 0.33 13.51 19.93
C ALA A 58 0.85 12.09 19.68
N LEU A 59 0.04 11.23 19.02
CA LEU A 59 0.44 9.88 18.65
C LEU A 59 1.64 9.87 17.69
N LEU A 60 1.62 10.74 16.68
CA LEU A 60 2.68 10.89 15.69
C LEU A 60 3.99 11.40 16.31
N ALA A 61 3.90 12.39 17.19
CA ALA A 61 5.05 12.91 17.92
C ALA A 61 5.65 11.86 18.86
N HIS A 62 4.79 11.19 19.65
CA HIS A 62 5.22 10.26 20.69
C HIS A 62 5.78 8.94 20.12
N PHE A 63 5.10 8.33 19.15
CA PHE A 63 5.43 6.99 18.66
C PHE A 63 6.27 6.96 17.38
N TYR A 64 6.26 8.04 16.59
CA TYR A 64 6.86 8.06 15.26
C TYR A 64 7.85 9.22 15.05
N ALA A 65 8.15 9.98 16.10
CA ALA A 65 9.05 11.13 16.09
C ALA A 65 8.68 12.21 15.06
N VAL A 66 7.39 12.34 14.72
CA VAL A 66 6.88 13.37 13.80
C VAL A 66 6.32 14.53 14.64
N LYS A 67 7.12 15.59 14.80
CA LYS A 67 6.77 16.74 15.66
C LYS A 67 5.91 17.77 14.93
N HIS A 68 6.15 17.97 13.65
CA HIS A 68 5.47 18.97 12.84
C HIS A 68 4.50 18.28 11.88
N TRP A 69 3.28 18.04 12.37
CA TRP A 69 2.22 17.45 11.56
C TRP A 69 0.98 18.30 11.67
N ASP A 70 0.46 18.73 10.52
CA ASP A 70 -0.81 19.41 10.42
C ASP A 70 -1.45 19.08 9.07
N ILE A 71 -2.78 19.19 9.01
CA ILE A 71 -3.56 18.98 7.79
C ILE A 71 -4.57 20.11 7.65
N PRO A 72 -4.87 20.59 6.43
CA PRO A 72 -5.85 21.64 6.23
C PRO A 72 -7.26 21.16 6.60
N ASP A 73 -8.15 22.10 6.90
CA ASP A 73 -9.53 21.78 7.19
C ASP A 73 -10.21 21.08 6.00
N GLY A 74 -11.11 20.16 6.34
CA GLY A 74 -11.82 19.35 5.36
C GLY A 74 -11.02 18.18 4.78
N PHE A 75 -9.74 17.99 5.08
CA PHE A 75 -8.98 16.80 4.69
C PHE A 75 -9.12 15.65 5.68
N LEU A 76 -8.82 14.42 5.23
CA LEU A 76 -8.86 13.25 6.09
C LEU A 76 -7.80 13.30 7.19
N CYS A 77 -8.29 13.22 8.43
CA CYS A 77 -7.53 12.92 9.63
C CYS A 77 -7.60 11.42 9.92
N PRO A 78 -6.63 10.61 9.47
CA PRO A 78 -6.74 9.16 9.57
C PRO A 78 -6.45 8.67 10.99
N PRO A 79 -7.15 7.64 11.49
CA PRO A 79 -6.80 7.03 12.78
C PRO A 79 -5.46 6.29 12.66
N VAL A 80 -4.42 6.80 13.33
CA VAL A 80 -3.03 6.28 13.28
C VAL A 80 -2.93 4.76 13.47
N PRO A 81 -3.61 4.12 14.47
CA PRO A 81 -3.47 2.68 14.70
C PRO A 81 -3.79 1.80 13.50
N GLY A 82 -4.84 2.14 12.74
CA GLY A 82 -5.25 1.36 11.58
C GLY A 82 -4.32 1.56 10.38
N ARG A 83 -3.62 2.71 10.32
CA ARG A 83 -2.64 2.98 9.27
C ARG A 83 -1.32 2.26 9.55
N ALA A 84 -0.90 2.21 10.81
CA ALA A 84 0.23 1.40 11.25
C ALA A 84 0.00 -0.10 10.99
N ASP A 85 -1.22 -0.58 11.20
CA ASP A 85 -1.60 -1.97 10.95
C ASP A 85 -1.31 -2.40 9.50
N TYR A 86 -1.64 -1.53 8.54
CA TYR A 86 -1.37 -1.79 7.12
C TYR A 86 0.13 -1.87 6.83
N ILE A 87 0.92 -0.96 7.41
CA ILE A 87 2.37 -0.93 7.25
C ILE A 87 3.02 -2.20 7.82
N HIS A 88 2.58 -2.69 8.98
CA HIS A 88 3.10 -3.95 9.53
C HIS A 88 2.72 -5.17 8.68
N HIS A 89 1.49 -5.23 8.19
CA HIS A 89 1.10 -6.28 7.24
C HIS A 89 1.79 -6.17 5.88
N LEU A 90 2.30 -4.98 5.51
CA LEU A 90 3.19 -4.82 4.35
C LEU A 90 4.58 -5.36 4.64
N ALA A 91 5.09 -5.14 5.84
CA ALA A 91 6.37 -5.71 6.24
C ALA A 91 6.35 -7.25 6.26
N ASP A 92 5.28 -7.88 6.74
CA ASP A 92 5.10 -9.35 6.65
C ASP A 92 5.11 -9.84 5.20
N LEU A 93 4.39 -9.13 4.32
CA LEU A 93 4.30 -9.49 2.90
C LEU A 93 5.67 -9.41 2.22
N LEU A 94 6.44 -8.36 2.53
CA LEU A 94 7.76 -8.14 1.96
C LEU A 94 8.80 -9.13 2.50
N ALA A 95 8.68 -9.53 3.77
CA ALA A 95 9.49 -10.59 4.36
C ALA A 95 9.26 -11.94 3.65
N GLY A 96 8.02 -12.23 3.24
CA GLY A 96 7.70 -13.46 2.52
C GLY A 96 8.19 -14.69 3.27
N ASP A 97 8.85 -15.61 2.56
CA ASP A 97 9.29 -16.88 3.13
C ASP A 97 10.61 -16.78 3.91
N SER A 98 11.37 -15.68 3.78
CA SER A 98 12.60 -15.49 4.58
C SER A 98 12.30 -15.12 6.02
N GLY A 99 11.11 -14.58 6.30
CA GLY A 99 10.73 -14.04 7.61
C GLY A 99 11.45 -12.73 7.99
N GLU A 100 12.39 -12.26 7.16
CA GLU A 100 13.17 -11.05 7.41
C GLU A 100 12.58 -9.85 6.66
N VAL A 101 12.19 -8.83 7.39
CA VAL A 101 11.71 -7.57 6.79
C VAL A 101 12.87 -6.86 6.08
N PRO A 102 12.74 -6.49 4.80
CA PRO A 102 13.78 -5.74 4.11
C PRO A 102 14.02 -4.39 4.77
N LYS A 103 15.29 -4.02 5.01
CA LYS A 103 15.66 -2.74 5.64
C LYS A 103 15.59 -1.55 4.68
N ASP A 104 15.91 -1.77 3.41
CA ASP A 104 16.04 -0.70 2.40
C ASP A 104 14.88 -0.66 1.40
N ALA A 105 13.70 -1.14 1.81
CA ALA A 105 12.55 -1.23 0.91
C ALA A 105 12.15 0.13 0.36
N THR A 106 11.72 0.13 -0.90
CA THR A 106 11.24 1.28 -1.65
C THR A 106 9.76 1.11 -1.94
N ILE A 107 8.94 2.03 -1.42
CA ILE A 107 7.48 1.90 -1.48
C ILE A 107 6.86 3.10 -2.19
N LEU A 108 5.90 2.83 -3.07
CA LEU A 108 5.09 3.87 -3.69
C LEU A 108 3.71 3.94 -3.01
N ASP A 109 3.40 5.08 -2.39
CA ASP A 109 2.10 5.37 -1.82
C ASP A 109 1.21 6.12 -2.81
N ILE A 110 0.09 5.49 -3.19
CA ILE A 110 -0.86 6.01 -4.16
C ILE A 110 -1.97 6.77 -3.46
N GLY A 111 -2.02 8.09 -3.67
CA GLY A 111 -2.94 8.98 -2.97
C GLY A 111 -2.53 9.18 -1.51
N THR A 112 -1.31 9.71 -1.32
CA THR A 112 -0.72 9.84 0.02
C THR A 112 -1.48 10.83 0.92
N GLY A 113 -2.31 11.68 0.32
CA GLY A 113 -3.19 12.62 1.00
C GLY A 113 -2.45 13.74 1.73
N ALA A 114 -3.22 14.68 2.26
CA ALA A 114 -2.65 15.81 3.02
C ALA A 114 -1.90 15.37 4.30
N ASN A 115 -2.20 14.17 4.79
CA ASN A 115 -1.69 13.63 6.06
C ASN A 115 -0.37 12.85 5.94
N LEU A 116 0.01 12.37 4.74
CA LEU A 116 1.25 11.63 4.50
C LEU A 116 1.44 10.39 5.41
N ILE A 117 0.35 9.80 5.92
CA ILE A 117 0.42 8.95 7.11
C ILE A 117 1.23 7.66 6.90
N TYR A 118 1.13 7.05 5.72
CA TYR A 118 1.80 5.77 5.45
C TYR A 118 3.32 5.94 5.30
N PRO A 119 3.83 6.92 4.52
CA PRO A 119 5.26 7.22 4.47
C PRO A 119 5.85 7.56 5.84
N LEU A 120 5.15 8.34 6.67
CA LEU A 120 5.64 8.72 8.00
C LEU A 120 5.85 7.50 8.90
N ILE A 121 4.85 6.61 8.96
CA ILE A 121 4.92 5.41 9.81
C ILE A 121 5.96 4.43 9.27
N GLY A 122 5.98 4.16 7.97
CA GLY A 122 6.91 3.20 7.38
C GLY A 122 8.37 3.63 7.45
N ALA A 123 8.64 4.93 7.25
CA ALA A 123 9.99 5.47 7.41
C ALA A 123 10.48 5.31 8.86
N HIS A 124 9.62 5.57 9.84
CA HIS A 124 10.00 5.40 11.25
C HIS A 124 10.17 3.94 11.67
N GLU A 125 9.21 3.07 11.35
CA GLU A 125 9.19 1.69 11.83
C GLU A 125 10.24 0.81 11.15
N TYR A 126 10.55 1.08 9.88
CA TYR A 126 11.36 0.18 9.06
C TYR A 126 12.51 0.86 8.30
N GLY A 127 12.67 2.19 8.38
CA GLY A 127 13.70 2.91 7.63
C GLY A 127 13.47 2.94 6.12
N TRP A 128 12.24 2.60 5.67
CA TRP A 128 11.91 2.50 4.26
C TRP A 128 11.90 3.86 3.56
N ARG A 129 12.16 3.81 2.26
CA ARG A 129 12.03 4.97 1.38
C ARG A 129 10.67 4.98 0.71
N PHE A 130 10.05 6.15 0.62
CA PHE A 130 8.74 6.35 0.05
C PHE A 130 8.75 7.36 -1.09
N THR A 131 7.99 7.05 -2.13
CA THR A 131 7.44 8.04 -3.05
C THR A 131 5.95 8.12 -2.77
N GLY A 132 5.40 9.29 -2.43
CA GLY A 132 3.96 9.52 -2.30
C GLY A 132 3.40 10.24 -3.52
N SER A 133 2.44 9.65 -4.23
CA SER A 133 1.72 10.32 -5.31
C SER A 133 0.48 11.04 -4.78
N GLU A 134 0.16 12.19 -5.39
CA GLU A 134 -1.03 12.96 -5.05
C GLU A 134 -1.53 13.78 -6.25
N ILE A 135 -2.86 13.82 -6.43
CA ILE A 135 -3.54 14.58 -7.48
C ILE A 135 -3.97 15.97 -6.97
N ASN A 136 -4.36 16.08 -5.71
CA ASN A 136 -4.89 17.30 -5.12
C ASN A 136 -3.74 18.24 -4.75
N PRO A 137 -3.68 19.46 -5.32
CA PRO A 137 -2.55 20.38 -5.10
C PRO A 137 -2.44 20.86 -3.65
N GLN A 138 -3.55 20.99 -2.93
CA GLN A 138 -3.55 21.40 -1.52
C GLN A 138 -3.09 20.26 -0.62
N ALA A 139 -3.53 19.01 -0.88
CA ALA A 139 -3.00 17.83 -0.21
C ALA A 139 -1.49 17.68 -0.44
N PHE A 140 -1.04 17.84 -1.68
CA PHE A 140 0.38 17.79 -2.04
C PHE A 140 1.18 18.85 -1.26
N ALA A 141 0.71 20.10 -1.21
CA ALA A 141 1.36 21.17 -0.48
C ALA A 141 1.43 20.88 1.03
N SER A 142 0.35 20.35 1.61
CA SER A 142 0.32 19.93 3.03
C SER A 142 1.34 18.82 3.31
N ALA A 143 1.34 17.75 2.50
CA ALA A 143 2.31 16.67 2.63
C ALA A 143 3.75 17.19 2.52
N GLN A 144 4.02 18.11 1.60
CA GLN A 144 5.34 18.72 1.46
C GLN A 144 5.73 19.56 2.69
N ALA A 145 4.79 20.29 3.28
CA ALA A 145 5.02 21.04 4.51
C ALA A 145 5.35 20.12 5.69
N ILE A 146 4.68 18.97 5.81
CA ILE A 146 5.00 17.95 6.81
C ILE A 146 6.43 17.43 6.62
N ILE A 147 6.83 17.09 5.39
CA ILE A 147 8.21 16.63 5.11
C ILE A 147 9.23 17.69 5.51
N ASN A 148 9.00 18.94 5.11
CA ASN A 148 9.91 20.05 5.37
C ASN A 148 10.01 20.39 6.87
N GLY A 149 8.90 20.22 7.60
CA GLY A 149 8.84 20.48 9.04
C GLY A 149 9.57 19.44 9.89
N ASN A 150 9.89 18.25 9.37
CA ASN A 150 10.51 17.18 10.17
C ASN A 150 11.89 16.80 9.59
N PRO A 151 12.99 17.19 10.26
CA PRO A 151 14.35 16.91 9.79
C PRO A 151 14.60 15.42 9.49
N GLY A 152 15.28 15.15 8.37
CA GLY A 152 15.61 13.79 7.92
C GLY A 152 14.56 13.14 7.01
N LEU A 153 13.30 13.60 7.02
CA LEU A 153 12.26 13.02 6.15
C LEU A 153 12.50 13.29 4.66
N THR A 154 13.11 14.42 4.28
CA THR A 154 13.43 14.74 2.88
C THR A 154 14.35 13.73 2.20
N ARG A 155 15.15 12.97 2.98
CA ARG A 155 16.01 11.90 2.46
C ARG A 155 15.25 10.60 2.23
N GLN A 156 14.17 10.37 2.97
CA GLN A 156 13.40 9.12 2.98
C GLN A 156 12.11 9.21 2.16
N ILE A 157 11.47 10.37 2.12
CA ILE A 157 10.14 10.56 1.52
C ILE A 157 10.23 11.61 0.41
N ARG A 158 9.74 11.26 -0.76
CA ARG A 158 9.60 12.15 -1.93
C ARG A 158 8.14 12.22 -2.34
N LEU A 159 7.72 13.36 -2.86
CA LEU A 159 6.39 13.53 -3.42
C LEU A 159 6.41 13.54 -4.95
N ARG A 160 5.31 13.06 -5.55
CA ARG A 160 5.11 13.00 -7.00
C ARG A 160 3.72 13.52 -7.32
N ARG A 161 3.65 14.62 -8.06
CA ARG A 161 2.35 15.11 -8.52
C ARG A 161 1.83 14.20 -9.63
N GLN A 162 0.67 13.59 -9.42
CA GLN A 162 -0.05 12.86 -10.46
C GLN A 162 -0.93 13.87 -11.20
N LYS A 163 -0.63 14.14 -12.48
CA LYS A 163 -1.33 15.15 -13.27
C LYS A 163 -2.67 14.66 -13.81
N GLU A 164 -2.74 13.38 -14.15
CA GLU A 164 -3.92 12.74 -14.73
C GLU A 164 -4.50 11.75 -13.73
N SER A 165 -5.72 12.00 -13.26
CA SER A 165 -6.36 11.20 -12.20
C SER A 165 -6.60 9.73 -12.60
N GLN A 166 -6.75 9.48 -13.91
CA GLN A 166 -6.98 8.13 -14.47
C GLN A 166 -5.69 7.37 -14.78
N ALA A 167 -4.52 8.01 -14.63
CA ALA A 167 -3.21 7.42 -14.84
C ALA A 167 -2.52 7.20 -13.49
N ILE A 168 -2.82 6.10 -12.82
CA ILE A 168 -2.41 5.85 -11.44
C ILE A 168 -0.89 5.58 -11.34
N PHE A 169 -0.35 4.80 -12.28
CA PHE A 169 1.08 4.49 -12.35
C PHE A 169 1.76 5.20 -13.51
N HIS A 170 1.06 5.39 -14.64
CA HIS A 170 1.60 6.14 -15.77
C HIS A 170 1.88 7.60 -15.40
N GLY A 171 3.11 8.05 -15.66
CA GLY A 171 3.57 9.40 -15.27
C GLY A 171 3.94 9.55 -13.78
N VAL A 172 3.63 8.55 -12.95
CA VAL A 172 4.05 8.49 -11.54
C VAL A 172 5.33 7.66 -11.40
N ILE A 173 5.35 6.46 -11.98
CA ILE A 173 6.51 5.56 -12.01
C ILE A 173 7.35 5.89 -13.24
N HIS A 174 8.62 6.27 -13.03
CA HIS A 174 9.55 6.58 -14.12
C HIS A 174 10.34 5.35 -14.58
N LYS A 175 10.87 5.34 -15.81
CA LYS A 175 11.52 4.18 -16.46
C LYS A 175 12.64 3.50 -15.65
N ASN A 176 13.36 4.27 -14.82
CA ASN A 176 14.52 3.78 -14.05
C ASN A 176 14.20 3.65 -12.54
N GLU A 177 12.93 3.73 -12.16
CA GLU A 177 12.50 3.54 -10.77
C GLU A 177 11.99 2.10 -10.59
N THR A 178 12.32 1.51 -9.45
CA THR A 178 11.75 0.24 -9.01
C THR A 178 11.22 0.37 -7.59
N TYR A 179 10.17 -0.37 -7.28
CA TYR A 179 9.53 -0.39 -5.96
C TYR A 179 9.32 -1.83 -5.49
N ASP A 180 9.58 -2.08 -4.21
CA ASP A 180 9.27 -3.35 -3.55
C ASP A 180 7.76 -3.54 -3.39
N ALA A 181 7.03 -2.45 -3.18
CA ALA A 181 5.57 -2.48 -3.21
C ALA A 181 4.95 -1.13 -3.58
N THR A 182 3.73 -1.18 -4.10
CA THR A 182 2.78 -0.07 -4.00
C THR A 182 1.84 -0.29 -2.81
N LEU A 183 1.41 0.80 -2.19
CA LEU A 183 0.38 0.80 -1.16
C LEU A 183 -0.70 1.81 -1.56
N CYS A 184 -1.96 1.48 -1.30
CA CYS A 184 -3.07 2.38 -1.57
C CYS A 184 -4.20 2.19 -0.54
N ASN A 185 -4.80 3.30 -0.12
CA ASN A 185 -6.09 3.34 0.53
C ASN A 185 -7.05 4.09 -0.40
N PRO A 186 -7.86 3.38 -1.21
CA PRO A 186 -8.67 3.99 -2.26
C PRO A 186 -9.79 4.87 -1.67
N PRO A 187 -10.35 5.78 -2.49
CA PRO A 187 -11.56 6.51 -2.12
C PRO A 187 -12.74 5.55 -1.89
N PHE A 188 -13.56 5.84 -0.88
CA PHE A 188 -14.48 4.87 -0.27
C PHE A 188 -15.91 4.86 -0.84
N HIS A 189 -16.30 5.84 -1.64
CA HIS A 189 -17.68 6.04 -2.08
C HIS A 189 -17.79 6.10 -3.60
N ASP A 190 -18.96 5.69 -4.11
CA ASP A 190 -19.22 5.56 -5.56
C ASP A 190 -19.64 6.91 -6.18
N SER A 191 -19.99 7.89 -5.33
CA SER A 191 -20.44 9.24 -5.71
C SER A 191 -20.50 10.18 -4.50
N ALA A 192 -20.59 11.50 -4.75
CA ALA A 192 -20.82 12.49 -3.70
C ALA A 192 -22.13 12.23 -2.90
N GLU A 193 -23.15 11.69 -3.55
CA GLU A 193 -24.44 11.36 -2.95
C GLU A 193 -24.37 10.13 -2.04
N SER A 194 -23.60 9.11 -2.42
CA SER A 194 -23.37 7.93 -1.57
C SER A 194 -22.49 8.23 -0.36
N ALA A 195 -21.54 9.17 -0.49
CA ALA A 195 -20.77 9.72 0.64
C ALA A 195 -21.68 10.46 1.63
N ARG A 196 -22.63 11.27 1.13
CA ARG A 196 -23.65 11.93 1.96
C ARG A 196 -24.58 10.92 2.61
N ALA A 197 -25.16 9.98 1.86
CA ALA A 197 -26.11 8.96 2.33
C ALA A 197 -25.51 7.97 3.34
N GLY A 198 -24.26 7.54 3.15
CA GLY A 198 -23.52 6.72 4.12
C GLY A 198 -23.27 7.48 5.42
N GLY A 199 -23.01 8.78 5.30
CA GLY A 199 -23.02 9.72 6.40
C GLY A 199 -24.35 9.76 7.16
N GLU A 200 -25.48 9.88 6.44
CA GLU A 200 -26.81 9.98 7.03
C GLU A 200 -27.24 8.71 7.76
N ARG A 201 -26.96 7.53 7.20
CA ARG A 201 -27.25 6.24 7.86
C ARG A 201 -26.43 6.08 9.14
N LYS A 202 -25.17 6.51 9.14
CA LYS A 202 -24.29 6.45 10.32
C LYS A 202 -24.72 7.45 11.39
N ARG A 203 -25.19 8.65 11.02
CA ARG A 203 -25.83 9.61 11.96
C ARG A 203 -27.08 9.01 12.62
N ARG A 204 -27.95 8.38 11.83
CA ARG A 204 -29.20 7.77 12.32
C ARG A 204 -28.95 6.60 13.27
N ASN A 205 -27.95 5.75 12.98
CA ASN A 205 -27.57 4.63 13.84
C ASN A 205 -26.84 5.06 15.13
N LEU A 206 -26.28 6.28 15.17
CA LEU A 206 -25.58 6.84 16.34
C LEU A 206 -26.45 7.82 17.16
N GLY A 207 -27.71 8.04 16.76
CA GLY A 207 -28.62 8.95 17.46
C GLY A 207 -28.21 10.43 17.42
N LEU A 208 -27.39 10.84 16.46
CA LEU A 208 -26.87 12.21 16.37
C LEU A 208 -27.84 13.12 15.58
N GLY A 209 -28.08 14.34 16.09
CA GLY A 209 -28.95 15.35 15.47
C GLY A 209 -28.45 15.87 14.13
N ALA A 210 -29.33 16.54 13.37
CA ALA A 210 -29.15 16.96 11.98
C ALA A 210 -27.92 17.89 11.73
N GLU A 211 -27.39 18.51 12.77
CA GLU A 211 -26.27 19.47 12.75
C GLU A 211 -24.89 18.82 13.01
N SER A 212 -24.82 17.51 13.24
CA SER A 212 -23.56 16.83 13.57
C SER A 212 -22.74 16.48 12.32
N GLY A 213 -21.65 17.21 12.10
CA GLY A 213 -20.66 16.90 11.06
C GLY A 213 -20.04 15.51 11.26
N LEU A 214 -19.79 14.78 10.16
CA LEU A 214 -19.09 13.49 10.23
C LEU A 214 -17.61 13.73 10.48
N ASN A 215 -17.09 13.17 11.57
CA ASN A 215 -15.75 13.46 12.12
C ASN A 215 -14.58 12.82 11.38
N PHE A 216 -14.83 12.29 10.19
CA PHE A 216 -13.79 11.92 9.26
C PHE A 216 -13.88 12.94 8.12
N GLY A 217 -13.19 14.07 8.30
CA GLY A 217 -12.97 15.01 7.21
C GLY A 217 -12.47 14.29 5.96
N GLY A 218 -12.71 14.87 4.81
CA GLY A 218 -12.27 14.35 3.52
C GLY A 218 -12.83 15.27 2.46
N GLN A 219 -11.97 15.84 1.61
CA GLN A 219 -12.47 16.60 0.47
C GLN A 219 -13.19 15.65 -0.48
N GLN A 220 -14.06 16.21 -1.34
CA GLN A 220 -14.95 15.44 -2.23
C GLN A 220 -14.19 14.34 -3.01
N GLN A 221 -12.94 14.58 -3.42
CA GLN A 221 -12.11 13.64 -4.19
C GLN A 221 -11.43 12.53 -3.35
N GLU A 222 -11.28 12.70 -2.03
CA GLU A 222 -10.78 11.63 -1.14
C GLU A 222 -11.89 10.66 -0.74
N LEU A 223 -13.15 11.09 -0.89
CA LEU A 223 -14.31 10.34 -0.46
C LEU A 223 -14.91 9.52 -1.59
N TRP A 224 -14.91 9.96 -2.84
CA TRP A 224 -15.50 9.20 -3.95
C TRP A 224 -14.72 9.26 -5.27
N CYS A 225 -14.93 8.25 -6.11
CA CYS A 225 -14.51 8.23 -7.51
C CYS A 225 -15.61 7.62 -8.37
N GLU A 226 -15.62 7.94 -9.67
CA GLU A 226 -16.56 7.33 -10.62
C GLU A 226 -16.40 5.80 -10.63
N GLY A 227 -17.50 5.07 -10.43
CA GLY A 227 -17.48 3.60 -10.29
C GLY A 227 -16.93 3.07 -8.95
N GLY A 228 -16.59 3.96 -8.02
CA GLY A 228 -16.22 3.63 -6.65
C GLY A 228 -14.93 2.85 -6.47
N GLU A 229 -14.76 2.29 -5.27
CA GLU A 229 -13.55 1.54 -4.86
C GLU A 229 -13.20 0.42 -5.86
N VAL A 230 -14.20 -0.29 -6.39
CA VAL A 230 -13.98 -1.39 -7.35
C VAL A 230 -13.41 -0.87 -8.67
N ALA A 231 -13.92 0.24 -9.21
CA ALA A 231 -13.40 0.80 -10.46
C ALA A 231 -11.97 1.31 -10.29
N PHE A 232 -11.69 2.01 -9.18
CA PHE A 232 -10.34 2.51 -8.88
C PHE A 232 -9.32 1.37 -8.78
N ILE A 233 -9.61 0.34 -7.98
CA ILE A 233 -8.71 -0.81 -7.85
C ILE A 233 -8.62 -1.58 -9.17
N SER A 234 -9.71 -1.67 -9.95
CA SER A 234 -9.67 -2.29 -11.28
C SER A 234 -8.72 -1.56 -12.23
N GLN A 235 -8.70 -0.23 -12.21
CA GLN A 235 -7.74 0.58 -12.97
C GLN A 235 -6.30 0.29 -12.52
N MET A 236 -6.05 0.26 -11.21
CA MET A 236 -4.74 -0.14 -10.67
C MET A 236 -4.32 -1.53 -11.18
N ILE A 237 -5.22 -2.52 -11.15
CA ILE A 237 -4.92 -3.88 -11.61
C ILE A 237 -4.56 -3.86 -13.11
N ARG A 238 -5.30 -3.13 -13.95
CA ARG A 238 -5.01 -3.06 -15.39
C ARG A 238 -3.66 -2.39 -15.67
N GLU A 239 -3.39 -1.23 -15.07
CA GLU A 239 -2.13 -0.51 -15.27
C GLU A 239 -0.92 -1.28 -14.74
N SER A 240 -1.08 -2.07 -13.67
CA SER A 240 0.03 -2.82 -13.04
C SER A 240 0.82 -3.71 -14.01
N GLN A 241 0.17 -4.21 -15.08
CA GLN A 241 0.81 -5.04 -16.10
C GLN A 241 1.98 -4.32 -16.80
N ALA A 242 1.82 -3.03 -17.09
CA ALA A 242 2.87 -2.23 -17.74
C ALA A 242 4.09 -2.02 -16.82
N PHE A 243 3.91 -2.17 -15.51
CA PHE A 243 4.92 -1.93 -14.48
C PHE A 243 5.38 -3.21 -13.77
N ALA A 244 5.04 -4.39 -14.31
CA ALA A 244 5.34 -5.68 -13.67
C ALA A 244 6.84 -5.94 -13.44
N ARG A 245 7.72 -5.31 -14.22
CA ARG A 245 9.18 -5.37 -14.04
C ARG A 245 9.73 -4.34 -13.05
N GLN A 246 8.94 -3.34 -12.71
CA GLN A 246 9.34 -2.22 -11.85
C GLN A 246 8.80 -2.36 -10.44
N VAL A 247 7.73 -3.13 -10.23
CA VAL A 247 7.07 -3.26 -8.94
C VAL A 247 6.89 -4.74 -8.59
N LYS A 248 7.40 -5.15 -7.41
CA LYS A 248 7.29 -6.53 -6.94
C LYS A 248 5.88 -6.86 -6.42
N TRP A 249 5.29 -5.98 -5.62
CA TRP A 249 3.94 -6.17 -5.07
C TRP A 249 3.05 -4.96 -5.30
N PHE A 250 1.87 -5.17 -5.84
CA PHE A 250 0.82 -4.16 -5.90
C PHE A 250 -0.17 -4.42 -4.78
N THR A 251 -0.41 -3.43 -3.92
CA THR A 251 -1.29 -3.62 -2.75
C THR A 251 -2.31 -2.50 -2.60
N SER A 252 -3.53 -2.87 -2.18
CA SER A 252 -4.60 -1.92 -1.87
C SER A 252 -5.45 -2.42 -0.70
N LEU A 253 -6.01 -1.47 0.06
CA LEU A 253 -7.10 -1.77 0.99
C LEU A 253 -8.40 -1.94 0.21
N VAL A 254 -9.23 -2.87 0.68
CA VAL A 254 -10.59 -3.12 0.21
C VAL A 254 -11.52 -2.98 1.41
N SER A 255 -12.43 -2.03 1.33
CA SER A 255 -13.32 -1.62 2.41
C SER A 255 -14.41 -2.64 2.71
N ARG A 256 -14.86 -3.40 1.70
CA ARG A 256 -15.97 -4.37 1.78
C ARG A 256 -15.60 -5.70 1.15
N GLY A 257 -15.99 -6.79 1.82
CA GLY A 257 -15.80 -8.15 1.30
C GLY A 257 -16.46 -8.39 -0.06
N ASP A 258 -17.61 -7.77 -0.32
CA ASP A 258 -18.37 -7.89 -1.58
C ASP A 258 -17.63 -7.32 -2.79
N ASN A 259 -16.62 -6.46 -2.57
CA ASN A 259 -15.79 -5.91 -3.62
C ASN A 259 -14.71 -6.90 -4.07
N LEU A 260 -14.42 -7.96 -3.29
CA LEU A 260 -13.36 -8.91 -3.60
C LEU A 260 -13.66 -9.82 -4.81
N PRO A 261 -14.86 -10.43 -4.96
CA PRO A 261 -15.14 -11.31 -6.09
C PRO A 261 -14.87 -10.70 -7.48
N PRO A 262 -15.35 -9.49 -7.83
CA PRO A 262 -15.02 -8.92 -9.14
C PRO A 262 -13.53 -8.61 -9.31
N LEU A 263 -12.84 -8.18 -8.25
CA LEU A 263 -11.39 -7.91 -8.29
C LEU A 263 -10.57 -9.19 -8.51
N TYR A 264 -10.96 -10.32 -7.91
CA TYR A 264 -10.29 -11.59 -8.14
C TYR A 264 -10.45 -12.13 -9.56
N ARG A 265 -11.62 -11.92 -10.18
CA ARG A 265 -11.81 -12.25 -11.59
C ARG A 265 -10.84 -11.45 -12.46
N LEU A 266 -10.78 -10.13 -12.24
CA LEU A 266 -9.88 -9.27 -12.99
C LEU A 266 -8.41 -9.63 -12.77
N LEU A 267 -7.99 -9.93 -11.53
CA LEU A 267 -6.64 -10.40 -11.22
C LEU A 267 -6.28 -11.69 -11.99
N THR A 268 -7.25 -12.58 -12.16
CA THR A 268 -7.09 -13.81 -12.96
C THR A 268 -6.96 -13.48 -14.45
N GLU A 269 -7.81 -12.58 -14.95
CA GLU A 269 -7.81 -12.12 -16.36
C GLU A 269 -6.47 -11.48 -16.76
N VAL A 270 -5.88 -10.66 -15.89
CA VAL A 270 -4.57 -10.02 -16.15
C VAL A 270 -3.37 -10.92 -15.87
N GLY A 271 -3.60 -12.19 -15.49
CA GLY A 271 -2.53 -13.17 -15.26
C GLY A 271 -1.68 -12.89 -14.02
N ALA A 272 -2.28 -12.40 -12.92
CA ALA A 272 -1.56 -12.27 -11.65
C ALA A 272 -1.03 -13.64 -11.18
N VAL A 273 0.26 -13.72 -10.86
CA VAL A 273 0.94 -14.99 -10.53
C VAL A 273 0.81 -15.36 -9.05
N LYS A 274 0.55 -14.37 -8.20
CA LYS A 274 0.32 -14.57 -6.77
C LYS A 274 -0.65 -13.53 -6.26
N VAL A 275 -1.65 -13.97 -5.50
CA VAL A 275 -2.64 -13.13 -4.84
C VAL A 275 -2.69 -13.51 -3.36
N VAL A 276 -2.58 -12.51 -2.49
CA VAL A 276 -2.60 -12.66 -1.03
C VAL A 276 -3.67 -11.76 -0.46
N LYS A 277 -4.63 -12.35 0.27
CA LYS A 277 -5.60 -11.63 1.09
C LYS A 277 -5.13 -11.66 2.55
N LYS A 278 -5.15 -10.51 3.22
CA LYS A 278 -5.01 -10.41 4.67
C LYS A 278 -6.19 -9.66 5.23
N GLU A 279 -6.87 -10.27 6.19
CA GLU A 279 -7.94 -9.59 6.94
C GLU A 279 -7.29 -8.72 8.01
N MET A 280 -7.76 -7.48 8.12
CA MET A 280 -7.25 -6.52 9.09
C MET A 280 -8.32 -6.19 10.13
N ALA A 281 -7.90 -5.60 11.24
CA ALA A 281 -8.84 -5.13 12.25
C ALA A 281 -9.94 -4.23 11.64
N ARG A 282 -11.17 -4.36 12.16
CA ARG A 282 -12.35 -3.55 11.78
C ARG A 282 -12.94 -3.85 10.38
N GLY A 283 -12.79 -5.07 9.88
CA GLY A 283 -13.53 -5.56 8.70
C GLY A 283 -13.00 -5.11 7.34
N LYS A 284 -11.83 -4.44 7.30
CA LYS A 284 -11.13 -4.13 6.05
C LYS A 284 -10.23 -5.29 5.65
N SER A 285 -10.09 -5.53 4.35
CA SER A 285 -9.14 -6.50 3.81
C SER A 285 -8.01 -5.77 3.09
N LYS A 286 -6.78 -6.24 3.25
CA LYS A 286 -5.67 -5.91 2.37
C LYS A 286 -5.61 -6.98 1.28
N VAL A 287 -5.58 -6.54 0.03
CA VAL A 287 -5.29 -7.40 -1.12
C VAL A 287 -3.92 -7.00 -1.67
N ALA A 288 -3.06 -8.00 -1.84
CA ALA A 288 -1.76 -7.84 -2.47
C ALA A 288 -1.64 -8.82 -3.63
N PHE A 289 -1.04 -8.39 -4.73
CA PHE A 289 -0.80 -9.24 -5.88
C PHE A 289 0.52 -8.91 -6.58
N SER A 290 1.08 -9.89 -7.27
CA SER A 290 2.23 -9.73 -8.15
C SER A 290 1.76 -10.01 -9.59
N PRO A 291 1.86 -9.06 -10.53
CA PRO A 291 1.59 -9.34 -11.94
C PRO A 291 2.66 -10.28 -12.49
N GLY A 292 2.25 -11.18 -13.39
CA GLY A 292 3.17 -12.07 -14.08
C GLY A 292 3.97 -11.33 -15.15
N ALA A 293 5.29 -11.26 -14.99
CA ALA A 293 6.17 -11.12 -16.14
C ALA A 293 6.35 -12.51 -16.75
N LEU A 294 5.90 -12.71 -18.00
CA LEU A 294 6.24 -13.90 -18.76
C LEU A 294 7.78 -13.91 -18.94
N TRP A 295 8.49 -14.60 -18.04
CA TRP A 295 9.83 -15.12 -18.31
C TRP A 295 9.66 -16.59 -18.65
N THR A 296 9.76 -16.88 -19.93
CA THR A 296 9.92 -18.24 -20.45
C THR A 296 11.23 -18.83 -19.91
N THR A 297 11.14 -19.65 -18.87
CA THR A 297 11.96 -20.86 -18.67
C THR A 297 11.17 -21.89 -17.85
N PRO A 298 11.24 -23.19 -18.21
CA PRO A 298 10.35 -24.21 -17.69
C PRO A 298 10.72 -24.60 -16.24
N ASN A 299 9.70 -24.98 -15.47
CA ASN A 299 9.71 -25.43 -14.07
C ASN A 299 9.47 -24.35 -13.02
N ALA A 300 8.20 -24.00 -12.82
CA ALA A 300 7.71 -23.64 -11.49
C ALA A 300 6.30 -24.23 -11.31
N VAL A 301 6.23 -25.15 -10.35
CA VAL A 301 5.09 -25.98 -9.98
C VAL A 301 3.98 -25.12 -9.38
N VAL A 302 2.77 -25.21 -9.94
CA VAL A 302 1.55 -24.72 -9.29
C VAL A 302 1.16 -25.74 -8.22
N HIS A 303 1.41 -25.43 -6.95
CA HIS A 303 0.82 -26.19 -5.85
C HIS A 303 -0.64 -25.78 -5.66
N SER A 304 -1.54 -26.45 -6.39
CA SER A 304 -2.96 -26.49 -6.04
C SER A 304 -3.19 -27.67 -5.10
N ASN A 305 -3.27 -27.41 -3.79
CA ASN A 305 -3.83 -28.38 -2.85
C ASN A 305 -5.35 -28.40 -3.03
N ALA A 306 -5.80 -29.08 -4.08
CA ALA A 306 -7.17 -29.53 -4.20
C ALA A 306 -7.36 -30.75 -3.29
N THR A 307 -8.11 -30.55 -2.21
CA THR A 307 -8.66 -31.59 -1.34
C THR A 307 -9.35 -32.68 -2.17
N ARG A 308 -8.74 -33.87 -2.27
CA ARG A 308 -9.41 -35.08 -2.78
C ARG A 308 -10.23 -35.70 -1.65
N ARG A 309 -11.54 -35.83 -1.89
CA ARG A 309 -12.46 -36.68 -1.11
C ARG A 309 -12.02 -38.16 -1.20
N PRO A 310 -12.21 -38.96 -0.14
CA PRO A 310 -11.85 -40.37 -0.14
C PRO A 310 -12.92 -41.22 -0.83
N GLY A 311 -12.50 -42.21 -1.61
CA GLY A 311 -13.35 -43.32 -2.03
C GLY A 311 -13.55 -43.44 -3.54
N CYS A 312 -12.63 -44.14 -4.21
CA CYS A 312 -13.02 -45.20 -5.13
C CYS A 312 -11.78 -46.05 -5.48
N ARG A 313 -11.85 -47.35 -5.19
CA ARG A 313 -10.83 -48.36 -5.50
C ARG A 313 -10.71 -48.51 -7.02
N ARG A 314 -9.48 -48.55 -7.56
CA ARG A 314 -9.21 -49.16 -8.87
C ARG A 314 -8.54 -50.53 -8.66
N PRO A 315 -8.89 -51.56 -9.43
CA PRO A 315 -8.17 -52.82 -9.43
C PRO A 315 -6.87 -52.70 -10.24
N ALA A 316 -5.91 -53.56 -9.90
CA ALA A 316 -4.58 -53.68 -10.48
C ALA A 316 -4.55 -54.70 -11.63
N SER A 317 -3.82 -54.39 -12.70
CA SER A 317 -3.10 -55.29 -13.65
C SER A 317 -2.67 -54.44 -14.86
N ALA A 318 -1.65 -54.72 -15.66
CA ALA A 318 -0.45 -55.54 -15.59
C ALA A 318 0.53 -54.94 -16.62
N ALA A 319 1.76 -55.44 -16.59
CA ALA A 319 2.93 -55.04 -17.37
C ALA A 319 2.77 -55.04 -18.90
N ALA A 320 3.57 -54.23 -19.60
CA ALA A 320 4.42 -54.69 -20.71
C ALA A 320 5.43 -53.62 -21.12
N ALA A 321 6.69 -54.05 -21.21
CA ALA A 321 7.85 -53.30 -21.67
C ALA A 321 7.84 -53.06 -23.19
N ARG A 322 8.56 -52.04 -23.66
CA ARG A 322 9.37 -52.09 -24.90
C ARG A 322 10.40 -50.96 -24.96
N SER A 323 11.65 -51.38 -25.06
CA SER A 323 12.89 -50.65 -25.30
C SER A 323 13.12 -50.40 -26.79
N VAL A 324 13.66 -49.24 -27.18
CA VAL A 324 14.44 -49.04 -28.43
C VAL A 324 15.58 -48.04 -28.15
N PRO A 325 16.82 -48.28 -28.61
CA PRO A 325 18.01 -47.53 -28.20
C PRO A 325 18.37 -46.36 -29.14
N ALA A 326 19.12 -45.40 -28.60
CA ALA A 326 19.79 -44.32 -29.32
C ALA A 326 21.09 -44.80 -30.00
N ARG A 327 21.33 -44.34 -31.22
CA ARG A 327 22.63 -44.39 -31.90
C ARG A 327 22.91 -43.03 -32.56
N GLU A 328 23.97 -42.39 -32.09
CA GLU A 328 24.81 -41.48 -32.87
C GLU A 328 25.97 -42.31 -33.48
N PRO A 329 26.61 -41.88 -34.59
CA PRO A 329 27.86 -41.13 -34.40
C PRO A 329 28.29 -40.13 -35.52
N ARG A 330 28.93 -39.05 -35.04
CA ARG A 330 30.25 -38.48 -35.44
C ARG A 330 30.52 -37.81 -36.81
N ARG A 331 31.14 -36.61 -36.66
CA ARG A 331 32.35 -36.04 -37.32
C ARG A 331 32.18 -35.54 -38.76
N ASP A 332 32.88 -34.52 -39.27
CA ASP A 332 34.15 -33.87 -38.88
C ASP A 332 34.31 -32.50 -39.61
N ARG A 333 35.13 -31.60 -39.05
CA ARG A 333 36.08 -30.64 -39.73
C ARG A 333 35.49 -29.50 -40.61
N SER A 334 36.07 -28.30 -40.76
CA SER A 334 37.30 -27.64 -40.27
C SER A 334 37.39 -26.21 -40.86
N ALA A 335 38.07 -25.33 -40.12
CA ALA A 335 38.99 -24.28 -40.58
C ALA A 335 38.48 -22.99 -41.29
N PHE A 336 38.96 -21.85 -40.76
CA PHE A 336 39.59 -20.67 -41.43
C PHE A 336 39.20 -19.31 -40.78
N SER A 337 40.17 -18.74 -40.07
CA SER A 337 40.46 -17.28 -39.96
C SER A 337 41.61 -16.98 -40.97
N PRO A 338 42.07 -15.73 -41.30
CA PRO A 338 42.12 -14.50 -40.46
C PRO A 338 42.08 -13.11 -41.18
N GLY A 339 42.19 -12.02 -40.39
CA GLY A 339 42.74 -10.69 -40.77
C GLY A 339 41.73 -9.67 -41.37
N CYS A 340 41.85 -8.33 -41.26
CA CYS A 340 42.91 -7.43 -40.80
C CYS A 340 42.39 -5.97 -40.72
N ARG A 341 42.90 -5.19 -39.74
CA ARG A 341 43.36 -3.77 -39.74
C ARG A 341 42.57 -2.59 -40.36
N GLY A 342 42.62 -1.45 -39.65
CA GLY A 342 42.70 -0.06 -40.18
C GLY A 342 41.86 0.96 -39.39
N GLN A 343 42.35 1.62 -38.33
CA GLN A 343 43.01 2.94 -38.31
C GLN A 343 42.30 4.08 -39.07
N ASN A 344 41.79 5.09 -38.36
CA ASN A 344 42.24 6.50 -38.41
C ASN A 344 41.28 7.46 -37.67
N ALA A 345 41.86 8.29 -36.79
CA ALA A 345 41.39 9.65 -36.41
C ALA A 345 42.22 10.67 -37.24
N PRO A 346 42.25 12.01 -37.01
CA PRO A 346 41.41 12.93 -36.21
C PRO A 346 41.09 14.26 -36.97
N SER A 347 40.81 15.35 -36.21
CA SER A 347 40.84 16.80 -36.57
C SER A 347 39.48 17.38 -37.01
N THR A 348 39.02 18.60 -36.70
CA THR A 348 39.56 19.88 -36.18
C THR A 348 38.36 20.67 -35.56
N ALA A 349 38.46 21.27 -34.36
CA ALA A 349 38.89 22.65 -34.03
C ALA A 349 37.82 23.77 -34.16
N SER A 350 37.88 24.70 -33.20
CA SER A 350 37.43 26.12 -33.23
C SER A 350 35.93 26.39 -33.11
N ALA A 351 35.42 27.45 -32.43
CA ALA A 351 35.88 28.40 -31.43
C ALA A 351 34.66 29.27 -31.07
N ALA A 352 34.71 29.92 -29.90
CA ALA A 352 34.14 31.24 -29.55
C ALA A 352 32.73 31.65 -30.03
N GLY A 353 31.88 31.95 -29.04
CA GLY A 353 30.61 32.66 -29.16
C GLY A 353 29.94 32.74 -27.80
#